data_AF-A0A819MGG9-F1
#
_entry.id   AF-A0A819MGG9-F1
#
_cell.length_a   1.000
_cell.length_b   1.000
_cell.length_c   1.000
_cell.angle_alpha   90.00
_cell.angle_beta   90.00
_cell.angle_gamma   90.00
#
_symmetry.space_group_name_H-M   'P 1'
#
loop_
_entity.id
_entity.type
_entity.pdbx_description
1 polymer ?
#
loop_
_entity_poly.entity_id
_entity_poly.type
_entity_poly.pdbx_seq_one_letter_code
_entity_poly.pdbx_strand_id
1 'polypeptide(L)' 'NDATNKWLEMFAKQCPQCHWHIQKYEGCDHMTCRQCKYEFCWICFVDYKLIASKGVSQHKTTCSHYQ' A
#
# COMPACT_ATOMS: atom_id res chain seq x y z
N ASN A 1 -4.54 -16.80 -21.64
CA ASN A 1 -3.38 -16.67 -20.73
C ASN A 1 -3.76 -15.84 -19.50
N ASP A 2 -4.79 -16.28 -18.76
CA ASP A 2 -5.34 -15.52 -17.62
C ASP A 2 -4.64 -15.78 -16.29
N ALA A 3 -3.87 -16.87 -16.20
CA ALA A 3 -3.19 -17.23 -14.97
C ALA A 3 -2.11 -16.20 -14.58
N THR A 4 -1.33 -15.70 -15.53
CA THR A 4 -0.18 -14.81 -15.25
C THR A 4 -0.60 -13.44 -14.69
N ASN A 5 -1.75 -12.91 -15.11
CA ASN A 5 -2.25 -11.62 -14.63
C ASN A 5 -2.77 -11.69 -13.19
N LYS A 6 -3.44 -12.80 -12.83
CA LYS A 6 -3.91 -13.01 -11.45
C LYS A 6 -2.77 -13.17 -10.44
N TRP A 7 -1.64 -13.78 -10.83
CA TRP A 7 -0.46 -13.86 -9.97
C TRP A 7 0.17 -12.49 -9.72
N LEU A 8 0.22 -11.60 -10.72
CA LEU A 8 0.72 -10.24 -10.53
C LEU A 8 -0.17 -9.43 -9.60
N GLU A 9 -1.50 -9.55 -9.69
CA GLU A 9 -2.44 -8.82 -8.83
C GLU A 9 -2.42 -9.27 -7.36
N MET A 10 -2.08 -10.53 -7.10
CA MET A 10 -2.02 -11.06 -5.72
C MET A 10 -0.74 -10.64 -4.99
N PHE A 11 0.38 -10.49 -5.71
CA PHE A 11 1.69 -10.25 -5.09
C PHE A 11 2.27 -8.86 -5.37
N ALA A 12 1.71 -8.12 -6.33
CA ALA A 12 2.12 -6.76 -6.65
C ALA A 12 0.93 -5.80 -6.68
N LYS A 13 1.11 -4.61 -6.11
CA LYS A 13 0.16 -3.50 -6.17
C LYS A 13 0.84 -2.27 -6.77
N GLN A 14 0.05 -1.40 -7.35
CA GLN A 14 0.57 -0.14 -7.89
C GLN A 14 0.70 0.91 -6.79
N CYS A 15 1.76 1.71 -6.87
CA CYS A 15 1.90 2.89 -6.04
C CYS A 15 0.73 3.85 -6.31
N PRO A 16 0.00 4.33 -5.28
CA PRO A 16 -1.11 5.26 -5.49
C PRO A 16 -0.68 6.62 -6.03
N GLN A 17 0.63 6.94 -6.01
CA GLN A 17 1.14 8.23 -6.46
C GLN A 17 1.79 8.19 -7.86
N CYS A 18 2.59 7.18 -8.16
CA CYS A 18 3.28 7.09 -9.46
C CYS A 18 2.89 5.87 -10.30
N HIS A 19 1.96 5.03 -9.82
CA HIS A 19 1.49 3.81 -10.48
C HIS A 19 2.57 2.75 -10.75
N TRP A 20 3.78 2.92 -10.19
CA TRP A 20 4.83 1.92 -10.28
C TRP A 20 4.41 0.63 -9.56
N HIS A 21 4.67 -0.53 -10.17
CA HIS A 21 4.37 -1.83 -9.57
C HIS A 21 5.33 -2.10 -8.40
N ILE A 22 4.77 -2.35 -7.22
CA ILE A 22 5.47 -2.66 -5.99
C ILE A 22 5.09 -4.09 -5.61
N GLN A 23 6.09 -4.93 -5.38
CA GLN A 23 5.88 -6.27 -4.83
C GLN A 23 5.79 -6.18 -3.30
N LYS A 24 4.84 -6.89 -2.68
CA LYS A 24 4.76 -6.92 -1.21
C LYS A 24 6.01 -7.60 -0.67
N TYR A 25 6.72 -6.92 0.24
CA TYR A 25 7.69 -7.57 1.10
C TYR A 25 6.97 -7.96 2.40
N GLU A 26 7.18 -9.20 2.84
CA GLU A 26 6.62 -9.77 4.05
C GLU A 26 7.12 -9.02 5.30
N GLY A 27 6.22 -8.76 6.26
CA GLY A 27 6.56 -8.19 7.58
C GLY A 27 5.87 -6.88 7.98
N CYS A 28 5.49 -5.99 7.07
CA CYS A 28 4.81 -4.72 7.43
C CYS A 28 3.87 -4.21 6.32
N ASP A 29 2.77 -3.56 6.71
CA ASP A 29 1.87 -2.87 5.77
C ASP A 29 2.27 -1.41 5.53
N HIS A 30 3.29 -0.87 6.21
CA HIS A 30 3.90 0.40 5.83
C HIS A 30 4.84 0.18 4.64
N MET A 31 4.53 0.79 3.49
CA MET A 31 5.28 0.61 2.26
C MET A 31 5.82 1.92 1.71
N THR A 32 7.10 1.92 1.35
CA THR A 32 7.77 3.04 0.67
C THR A 32 7.97 2.70 -0.80
N CYS A 33 7.42 3.51 -1.71
CA CYS A 33 7.63 3.35 -3.13
C CYS A 33 9.11 3.61 -3.48
N ARG A 34 9.78 2.65 -4.11
CA ARG A 34 11.19 2.81 -4.50
C ARG A 34 11.40 3.89 -5.56
N GLN A 35 10.40 4.12 -6.42
CA GLN A 35 10.45 5.07 -7.53
C GLN A 35 10.25 6.53 -7.07
N CYS A 36 9.17 6.82 -6.34
CA CYS A 36 8.81 8.19 -5.95
C CYS A 36 9.00 8.50 -4.46
N LYS A 37 9.47 7.53 -3.67
CA LYS A 37 9.65 7.62 -2.20
C LYS A 37 8.38 7.92 -1.41
N TYR A 38 7.20 7.80 -2.03
CA TYR A 38 5.92 7.93 -1.34
C TYR A 38 5.69 6.78 -0.37
N GLU A 39 5.29 7.11 0.86
CA GLU A 39 5.06 6.17 1.95
C GLU A 39 3.56 6.00 2.15
N PHE A 40 3.07 4.76 2.19
CA PHE A 40 1.64 4.48 2.27
C PHE A 40 1.33 3.16 2.97
N CYS A 41 0.08 3.00 3.41
CA CYS A 41 -0.42 1.74 3.92
C CYS A 41 -0.77 0.78 2.75
N TRP A 42 -0.21 -0.42 2.74
CA TRP A 42 -0.43 -1.45 1.73
C TRP A 42 -1.88 -1.90 1.59
N ILE A 43 -2.64 -1.85 2.68
CA ILE A 43 -4.03 -2.30 2.74
C ILE A 43 -4.99 -1.25 2.16
N CYS A 44 -4.83 0.01 2.57
CA CYS A 44 -5.79 1.07 2.24
C CYS A 44 -5.26 2.19 1.32
N PHE A 45 -3.98 2.14 0.99
CA PHE A 45 -3.25 3.09 0.13
C PHE A 45 -3.22 4.54 0.62
N VAL A 46 -3.52 4.77 1.90
CA VAL A 46 -3.45 6.10 2.53
C VAL A 46 -2.00 6.47 2.79
N ASP A 47 -1.68 7.76 2.66
CA ASP A 47 -0.39 8.37 3.02
C ASP A 47 0.01 8.00 4.45
N TYR A 48 1.18 7.38 4.59
CA TYR A 48 1.69 6.99 5.90
C TYR A 48 2.10 8.20 6.75
N LYS A 49 2.52 9.32 6.13
CA LYS A 49 2.81 10.56 6.85
C LYS A 49 1.55 11.17 7.46
N LEU A 50 0.40 11.00 6.79
CA LEU A 50 -0.89 11.42 7.33
C LEU A 50 -1.29 10.58 8.54
N ILE A 51 -1.13 9.26 8.45
CA ILE A 51 -1.38 8.33 9.56
C ILE A 51 -0.44 8.62 10.74
N ALA A 52 0.85 8.83 10.49
CA ALA A 52 1.84 9.12 11.53
C ALA A 52 1.58 10.46 12.24
N SER A 53 1.01 11.46 11.55
CA SER A 53 0.74 12.78 12.11
C SER A 53 -0.60 12.90 12.82
N LYS A 54 -1.65 12.22 12.33
CA LYS A 54 -3.03 12.35 12.85
C LYS A 54 -3.55 11.09 13.55
N GLY A 55 -2.81 9.99 13.49
CA GLY A 55 -3.15 8.72 14.12
C GLY A 55 -3.83 7.70 13.21
N VAL A 56 -4.07 6.52 13.78
CA VAL A 56 -4.61 5.33 13.09
C VAL A 56 -6.03 5.51 12.54
N SER A 57 -6.77 6.51 13.03
CA SER A 57 -8.08 6.89 12.50
C SER A 57 -8.02 7.45 11.07
N GLN A 58 -6.82 7.76 10.54
CA GLN A 58 -6.67 8.19 9.15
C GLN A 58 -6.58 7.03 8.16
N HIS A 59 -6.50 5.78 8.62
CA HIS A 59 -6.71 4.65 7.72
C HIS A 59 -8.14 4.69 7.13
N LYS A 60 -8.38 4.01 6.00
CA LYS A 60 -9.77 3.81 5.54
C LYS A 60 -10.49 2.87 6.50
N THR A 61 -11.80 3.02 6.65
CA THR A 61 -12.65 2.13 7.48
C THR A 61 -12.57 0.64 7.09
N THR A 62 -12.15 0.37 5.85
CA THR A 62 -11.91 -0.99 5.34
C THR A 62 -10.50 -1.52 5.64
N CYS A 63 -9.68 -0.77 6.36
CA CYS A 63 -8.33 -1.15 6.73
C CYS A 63 -8.33 -1.86 8.08
N SER A 64 -7.57 -2.94 8.19
CA SER A 64 -7.36 -3.66 9.47
C SER A 64 -6.75 -2.79 10.57
N HIS A 65 -6.14 -1.66 10.22
CA HIS A 65 -5.50 -0.73 11.15
C HIS A 65 -6.39 0.46 11.55
N TYR A 66 -7.60 0.58 11.00
CA TYR A 66 -8.52 1.66 11.38
C TYR A 66 -9.15 1.40 12.76
N GLN A 67 -9.09 2.41 13.63
CA GLN A 67 -9.69 2.44 14.97
C GLN A 67 -10.33 3.81 15.24
#